data_AF-A0A918T2R1-F1
#
_entry.id   AF-A0A918T2R1-F1
#
_cell.length_a   1.000
_cell.length_b   1.000
_cell.length_c   1.000
_cell.angle_alpha   90.00
_cell.angle_beta   90.00
_cell.angle_gamma   90.00
#
_symmetry.space_group_name_H-M   'P 1'
#
loop_
_entity.id
_entity.type
_entity.pdbx_description
1 polymer ?
#
loop_
_entity_poly.entity_id
_entity_poly.type
_entity_poly.pdbx_seq_one_letter_code
_entity_poly.pdbx_strand_id
1 'polypeptide(L)'
;MRWTGKLLGFLAGAVLLRANPLLGAVIGLLIGHALDAGWFATRRDDPYAVLGVRQDASDAEVEQAYRRLMARHHPDRQIGVGEVQKRKSERRARDINRAYDRVRALRGRR
;
A
#
# COMPACT_ATOMS: atom_id res chain seq x y z
N MET A 1 6.39 -6.97 13.31
CA MET A 1 7.79 -6.61 12.98
C MET A 1 8.10 -7.15 11.59
N ARG A 2 8.40 -6.29 10.61
CA ARG A 2 8.81 -6.71 9.26
C ARG A 2 10.34 -6.82 9.27
N TRP A 3 10.85 -8.03 9.48
CA TRP A 3 12.29 -8.35 9.49
C TRP A 3 12.73 -9.16 8.26
N THR A 4 11.77 -9.55 7.43
CA THR A 4 11.94 -10.43 6.29
C THR A 4 12.79 -9.80 5.20
N GLY A 5 12.66 -8.48 4.96
CA GLY A 5 13.46 -7.78 3.95
C GLY A 5 14.94 -7.73 4.35
N LYS A 6 15.23 -7.42 5.61
CA LYS A 6 16.60 -7.37 6.16
C LYS A 6 17.32 -8.71 6.06
N LEU A 7 16.66 -9.80 6.47
CA LEU A 7 17.23 -11.15 6.45
C LEU A 7 17.45 -11.68 5.04
N LEU A 8 16.45 -11.53 4.15
CA LEU A 8 16.60 -11.91 2.74
C LEU A 8 17.66 -11.06 2.04
N GLY A 9 17.68 -9.76 2.29
CA GLY A 9 18.67 -8.85 1.74
C GLY A 9 20.09 -9.23 2.15
N PHE A 10 20.35 -9.45 3.44
CA PHE A 10 21.66 -9.88 3.96
C PHE A 10 22.14 -11.19 3.30
N LEU A 11 21.29 -12.21 3.26
CA LEU A 11 21.64 -13.51 2.67
C LEU A 11 21.86 -13.43 1.16
N ALA A 12 20.95 -12.76 0.42
CA ALA A 12 21.08 -12.60 -1.02
C ALA A 12 22.32 -11.76 -1.38
N GLY A 13 22.59 -10.70 -0.62
CA GLY A 13 23.76 -9.85 -0.81
C GLY A 13 25.08 -10.60 -0.60
N ALA A 14 25.16 -11.43 0.45
CA ALA A 14 26.34 -12.26 0.73
C ALA A 14 26.59 -13.32 -0.37
N VAL A 15 25.52 -13.89 -0.93
CA VAL A 15 25.59 -14.91 -1.98
C VAL A 15 25.92 -14.30 -3.35
N LEU A 16 25.36 -13.13 -3.69
CA LEU A 16 25.56 -12.48 -4.98
C LEU A 16 26.97 -11.90 -5.15
N LEU A 17 27.56 -11.30 -4.10
CA LEU A 17 28.94 -10.82 -4.14
C LEU A 17 29.90 -11.90 -3.64
N ARG A 18 30.05 -12.97 -4.42
CA ARG A 18 30.95 -14.09 -4.11
C ARG A 18 32.42 -13.66 -3.97
N ALA A 19 32.82 -12.53 -4.56
CA ALA A 19 34.16 -11.95 -4.42
C ALA A 19 34.40 -11.23 -3.07
N ASN A 20 33.35 -10.66 -2.45
CA ASN A 20 33.42 -9.94 -1.18
C ASN A 20 32.09 -10.10 -0.41
N PRO A 21 31.87 -11.26 0.25
CA PRO A 21 30.58 -11.61 0.81
C PRO A 21 30.15 -10.70 1.97
N LEU A 22 31.11 -10.17 2.75
CA LEU A 22 30.81 -9.21 3.83
C LEU A 22 30.25 -7.88 3.29
N LEU A 23 30.84 -7.36 2.22
CA LEU A 23 30.38 -6.13 1.57
C LEU A 23 28.99 -6.34 0.97
N GLY A 24 28.78 -7.49 0.32
CA GLY A 24 27.47 -7.89 -0.19
C GLY A 24 26.41 -8.00 0.90
N ALA A 25 26.75 -8.61 2.05
CA ALA A 25 25.83 -8.78 3.17
C ALA A 25 25.41 -7.42 3.78
N VAL A 26 26.34 -6.46 3.90
CA VAL A 26 26.04 -5.11 4.38
C VAL A 26 25.14 -4.35 3.40
N ILE A 27 25.46 -4.37 2.09
CA ILE A 27 24.64 -3.73 1.05
C ILE A 27 23.23 -4.36 1.04
N GLY A 28 23.17 -5.69 1.10
CA GLY A 28 21.93 -6.44 1.15
C GLY A 28 21.07 -6.12 2.38
N LEU A 29 21.69 -6.00 3.56
CA LEU A 29 21.01 -5.60 4.79
C LEU A 29 20.43 -4.18 4.68
N LEU A 30 21.18 -3.25 4.09
CA LEU A 30 20.73 -1.86 3.88
C LEU A 30 19.55 -1.78 2.91
N ILE A 31 19.62 -2.50 1.78
CA ILE A 31 18.52 -2.59 0.80
C ILE A 31 17.29 -3.25 1.42
N GLY A 32 17.49 -4.35 2.17
CA GLY A 32 16.42 -5.03 2.90
C GLY A 32 15.75 -4.12 3.93
N HIS A 33 16.54 -3.31 4.64
CA HIS A 33 16.04 -2.31 5.56
C HIS A 33 15.22 -1.23 4.85
N ALA A 34 15.71 -0.70 3.72
CA ALA A 34 15.02 0.30 2.90
C ALA A 34 13.65 -0.19 2.41
N LEU A 35 13.58 -1.45 1.95
CA LEU A 35 12.34 -2.08 1.51
C LEU A 35 11.35 -2.28 2.67
N ASP A 36 11.83 -2.71 3.84
CA ASP A 36 10.98 -2.87 5.03
C ASP A 36 10.49 -1.52 5.58
N ALA A 37 11.31 -0.47 5.48
CA ALA A 37 10.97 0.92 5.82
C ALA A 37 10.02 1.59 4.81
N GLY A 38 9.75 0.94 3.67
CA GLY A 38 8.83 1.46 2.66
C GLY A 38 9.42 2.61 1.82
N TRP A 39 10.75 2.70 1.71
CA TRP A 39 11.40 3.77 0.95
C TRP A 39 11.02 3.78 -0.54
N PHE A 40 10.54 2.63 -1.03
CA PHE A 40 10.07 2.43 -2.41
C PHE A 40 8.55 2.30 -2.52
N ALA A 41 7.78 2.63 -1.46
CA ALA A 41 6.32 2.60 -1.53
C ALA A 41 5.82 3.63 -2.57
N THR A 42 5.03 3.17 -3.54
CA THR A 42 4.51 4.04 -4.61
C THR A 42 3.29 4.84 -4.11
N ARG A 43 2.88 5.90 -4.82
CA ARG A 43 1.65 6.66 -4.50
C ARG A 43 0.40 5.79 -4.38
N ARG A 44 0.37 4.60 -5.02
CA ARG A 44 -0.76 3.65 -4.87
C ARG A 44 -0.81 2.98 -3.49
N ASP A 45 0.30 2.95 -2.77
CA ASP A 45 0.39 2.41 -1.41
C ASP A 45 0.06 3.47 -0.35
N ASP A 46 -0.01 4.77 -0.73
CA ASP A 46 -0.45 5.84 0.17
C ASP A 46 -1.98 5.83 0.27
N PRO A 47 -2.55 5.45 1.43
CA PRO A 47 -3.99 5.35 1.60
C PRO A 47 -4.69 6.72 1.50
N TYR A 48 -4.03 7.83 1.85
CA TYR A 48 -4.58 9.17 1.71
C TYR A 48 -4.70 9.56 0.24
N ALA A 49 -3.67 9.22 -0.56
CA ALA A 49 -3.68 9.43 -2.00
C ALA A 49 -4.76 8.58 -2.70
N VAL A 50 -5.00 7.34 -2.25
CA VAL A 50 -6.08 6.49 -2.78
C VAL A 50 -7.46 7.11 -2.54
N LEU A 51 -7.68 7.71 -1.37
CA LEU A 51 -8.90 8.43 -1.01
C LEU A 51 -8.98 9.85 -1.63
N GLY A 52 -7.87 10.34 -2.20
CA GLY A 52 -7.79 11.67 -2.79
C GLY A 52 -7.86 12.80 -1.76
N VAL A 53 -7.36 12.54 -0.55
CA VAL A 53 -7.28 13.51 0.54
C VAL A 53 -5.82 13.72 0.95
N ARG A 54 -5.55 14.83 1.63
CA ARG A 54 -4.23 15.09 2.18
C ARG A 54 -4.02 14.30 3.48
N GLN A 55 -2.76 14.10 3.89
CA GLN A 55 -2.43 13.39 5.12
C GLN A 55 -2.89 14.15 6.39
N ASP A 56 -2.97 15.48 6.29
CA ASP A 56 -3.47 16.40 7.34
C ASP A 56 -5.00 16.54 7.32
N ALA A 57 -5.72 15.86 6.41
CA ALA A 57 -7.17 15.94 6.34
C ALA A 57 -7.83 15.51 7.65
N SER A 58 -8.86 16.23 8.06
CA SER A 58 -9.68 15.89 9.21
C SER A 58 -10.37 14.54 9.02
N ASP A 59 -10.81 13.96 10.13
CA ASP A 59 -11.53 12.69 10.11
C ASP A 59 -12.84 12.75 9.31
N ALA A 60 -13.55 13.88 9.39
CA ALA A 60 -14.76 14.12 8.64
C ALA A 60 -14.49 14.15 7.12
N GLU A 61 -13.39 14.77 6.70
CA GLU A 61 -12.99 14.81 5.29
C GLU A 61 -12.63 13.42 4.75
N VAL A 62 -11.92 12.61 5.55
CA VAL A 62 -11.59 11.22 5.19
C VAL A 62 -12.88 10.40 5.02
N GLU A 63 -13.81 10.51 5.97
CA GLU A 63 -15.07 9.77 5.91
C GLU A 63 -15.97 10.23 4.75
N GLN A 64 -16.05 11.54 4.51
CA GLN A 64 -16.78 12.10 3.38
C GLN A 64 -16.19 11.62 2.04
N ALA A 65 -14.86 11.63 1.92
CA ALA A 65 -14.18 11.14 0.72
C ALA A 65 -14.45 9.65 0.49
N TYR A 66 -14.38 8.83 1.55
CA TYR A 66 -14.71 7.41 1.51
C TYR A 66 -16.15 7.17 1.02
N ARG A 67 -17.15 7.81 1.64
CA ARG A 67 -18.57 7.67 1.25
C ARG A 67 -18.80 8.08 -0.21
N ARG A 68 -18.19 9.19 -0.65
CA ARG A 68 -18.27 9.67 -2.04
C ARG A 68 -17.67 8.69 -3.04
N LEU A 69 -16.51 8.10 -2.73
CA LEU A 69 -15.84 7.14 -3.60
C LEU A 69 -16.61 5.82 -3.70
N MET A 70 -17.10 5.31 -2.57
CA MET A 70 -17.95 4.11 -2.55
C MET A 70 -19.25 4.33 -3.31
N ALA A 71 -19.89 5.48 -3.17
CA ALA A 71 -21.08 5.83 -3.94
C ALA A 71 -20.84 5.83 -5.47
N ARG A 72 -19.63 6.14 -5.94
CA ARG A 72 -19.27 6.13 -7.38
C ARG A 72 -18.92 4.75 -7.90
N HIS A 73 -18.31 3.91 -7.07
CA HIS A 73 -17.78 2.61 -7.49
C HIS A 73 -18.57 1.41 -6.95
N HIS A 74 -19.72 1.64 -6.30
CA HIS A 74 -20.54 0.56 -5.74
C HIS A 74 -20.99 -0.41 -6.85
N PRO A 75 -20.79 -1.74 -6.66
CA PRO A 75 -21.19 -2.74 -7.66
C PRO A 75 -22.70 -2.72 -7.93
N ASP A 76 -23.53 -2.42 -6.93
CA ASP A 76 -24.99 -2.36 -7.07
C ASP A 76 -25.48 -1.23 -7.99
N ARG A 77 -24.66 -0.19 -8.20
CA ARG A 77 -25.01 0.90 -9.13
C ARG A 77 -24.59 0.59 -10.56
N GLN A 78 -24.12 -0.63 -10.83
CA GLN A 78 -23.61 -1.07 -12.12
C GLN A 78 -24.46 -2.21 -12.68
N ILE A 79 -25.77 -1.99 -12.70
CA ILE A 79 -26.72 -2.87 -13.38
C ILE A 79 -26.64 -2.57 -14.89
N GLY A 80 -26.38 -3.60 -15.70
CA GLY A 80 -26.33 -3.49 -17.17
C GLY A 80 -24.98 -3.05 -17.77
N VAL A 81 -23.94 -2.88 -16.96
CA VAL A 81 -22.60 -2.55 -17.45
C VAL A 81 -21.81 -3.83 -17.74
N GLY A 82 -21.10 -3.86 -18.87
CA GLY A 82 -20.33 -5.05 -19.28
C GLY A 82 -19.36 -5.54 -18.20
N GLU A 83 -19.13 -6.85 -18.18
CA GLU A 83 -18.31 -7.60 -17.22
C GLU A 83 -16.95 -6.95 -16.87
N VAL A 84 -16.29 -6.31 -17.84
CA VAL A 84 -15.01 -5.61 -17.64
C VAL A 84 -15.17 -4.40 -16.72
N GLN A 85 -16.23 -3.62 -16.91
CA GLN A 85 -16.49 -2.42 -16.12
C GLN A 85 -16.90 -2.76 -14.69
N LYS A 86 -17.69 -3.83 -14.52
CA LYS A 86 -18.02 -4.38 -13.20
C LYS A 86 -16.76 -4.79 -12.44
N ARG A 87 -15.88 -5.60 -13.06
CA ARG A 87 -14.59 -6.01 -12.45
C ARG A 87 -13.70 -4.81 -12.08
N LYS A 88 -13.66 -3.78 -12.93
CA LYS A 88 -12.86 -2.56 -12.65
C LYS A 88 -13.39 -1.82 -11.43
N SER A 89 -14.70 -1.73 -11.28
CA SER A 89 -15.35 -1.04 -10.16
C SER A 89 -15.24 -1.83 -8.86
N GLU A 90 -15.40 -3.16 -8.91
CA GLU A 90 -15.13 -4.02 -7.76
C GLU A 90 -13.68 -3.90 -7.28
N ARG A 91 -12.71 -3.91 -8.20
CA ARG A 91 -11.30 -3.66 -7.85
C ARG A 91 -11.14 -2.32 -7.18
N ARG A 92 -11.73 -1.26 -7.74
CA ARG A 92 -11.63 0.08 -7.18
C ARG A 92 -12.28 0.20 -5.80
N ALA A 93 -13.44 -0.40 -5.60
CA ALA A 93 -14.13 -0.44 -4.31
C ALA A 93 -13.29 -1.17 -3.24
N ARG A 94 -12.67 -2.30 -3.60
CA ARG A 94 -11.73 -3.00 -2.71
C ARG A 94 -10.53 -2.14 -2.31
N ASP A 95 -9.94 -1.42 -3.27
CA ASP A 95 -8.81 -0.52 -3.00
C ASP A 95 -9.22 0.63 -2.06
N ILE A 96 -10.41 1.20 -2.26
CA ILE A 96 -10.97 2.27 -1.39
C ILE A 96 -11.17 1.76 0.03
N ASN A 97 -11.78 0.59 0.22
CA ASN A 97 -11.97 -0.02 1.54
C ASN A 97 -10.64 -0.24 2.25
N ARG A 98 -9.68 -0.86 1.55
CA ARG A 98 -8.34 -1.12 2.09
C ARG A 98 -7.62 0.17 2.50
N ALA A 99 -7.75 1.23 1.71
CA ALA A 99 -7.16 2.52 2.03
C ALA A 99 -7.81 3.14 3.27
N TYR A 100 -9.15 3.12 3.37
CA TYR A 100 -9.87 3.63 4.53
C TYR A 100 -9.50 2.88 5.82
N ASP A 101 -9.45 1.55 5.78
CA ASP A 101 -9.03 0.72 6.91
C ASP A 101 -7.60 1.04 7.34
N ARG A 102 -6.70 1.28 6.38
CA ARG A 102 -5.31 1.67 6.65
C ARG A 102 -5.22 3.05 7.31
N VAL A 103 -5.97 4.05 6.82
CA VAL A 103 -6.03 5.38 7.45
C VAL A 103 -6.53 5.26 8.88
N ARG A 104 -7.60 4.49 9.11
CA ARG A 104 -8.14 4.22 10.45
C ARG A 104 -7.12 3.57 11.38
N ALA A 105 -6.42 2.55 10.90
CA ALA A 105 -5.38 1.87 11.66
C ALA A 105 -4.20 2.81 12.00
N LEU A 106 -3.77 3.65 11.05
CA LEU A 106 -2.72 4.66 11.27
C LEU A 106 -3.12 5.71 12.31
N ARG A 107 -4.40 6.07 12.36
CA ARG A 107 -4.96 7.01 13.35
C ARG A 107 -5.30 6.36 14.69
N GLY A 108 -4.99 5.08 14.89
CA GLY A 108 -5.26 4.35 16.13
C GLY A 108 -6.74 4.04 16.38
N ARG A 109 -7.60 4.18 15.36
CA ARG A 109 -9.04 3.93 15.47
C ARG A 109 -9.37 2.55 14.90
N ARG A 110 -9.19 1.52 15.75
CA ARG A 110 -9.63 0.16 15.46
C ARG A 110 -11.13 0.02 15.62
#